data_AF-A0A399NQ22-F1
#
_entry.id   AF-A0A399NQ22-F1
#
_cell.length_a   1.000
_cell.length_b   1.000
_cell.length_c   1.000
_cell.angle_alpha   90.00
_cell.angle_beta   90.00
_cell.angle_gamma   90.00
#
_symmetry.space_group_name_H-M   'P 1'
#
loop_
_entity.id
_entity.type
_entity.pdbx_description
1 polymer ?
#
loop_
_entity_poly.entity_id
_entity_poly.type
_entity_poly.pdbx_seq_one_letter_code
_entity_poly.pdbx_strand_id
1 'polypeptide(L)'
;VEAAAAHRARLSAAMPGATLAVVSGYAPTRNDDCRYAFRADSDFVWLTGVQIEGAVLVMHAVPGGHDAVLHVPAPAHPGDPRFYSDADHGELWVGPAPAPADWQGVLGIPVRDPGRLAPDLAGLRDV
;
A
#
# COMPACT_ATOMS: atom_id res chain seq x y z
N VAL A 1 -5.22 11.27 -8.32
CA VAL A 1 -3.75 11.39 -8.17
C VAL A 1 -3.37 12.76 -7.64
N GLU A 2 -3.75 13.86 -8.30
CA GLU A 2 -3.42 15.23 -7.87
C GLU A 2 -3.90 15.57 -6.44
N ALA A 3 -5.15 15.23 -6.11
CA ALA A 3 -5.69 15.46 -4.77
C ALA A 3 -4.88 14.71 -3.70
N ALA A 4 -4.59 13.43 -3.91
CA ALA A 4 -3.78 12.61 -3.02
C ALA A 4 -2.36 13.18 -2.83
N ALA A 5 -1.73 13.69 -3.90
CA ALA A 5 -0.44 14.37 -3.81
C ALA A 5 -0.52 15.65 -2.96
N ALA A 6 -1.55 16.47 -3.14
CA ALA A 6 -1.79 17.66 -2.31
C ALA A 6 -2.05 17.30 -0.84
N HIS A 7 -2.77 16.20 -0.58
CA HIS A 7 -3.00 15.68 0.76
C HIS A 7 -1.70 15.25 1.44
N ARG A 8 -0.84 14.49 0.73
CA ARG A 8 0.51 14.14 1.23
C ARG A 8 1.34 15.38 1.52
N ALA A 9 1.33 16.39 0.65
CA ALA A 9 2.04 17.65 0.90
C ALA A 9 1.55 18.37 2.18
N ARG A 10 0.23 18.40 2.39
CA ARG A 10 -0.37 18.98 3.62
C ARG A 10 0.02 18.21 4.87
N LEU A 11 -0.06 16.88 4.84
CA LEU A 11 0.34 16.03 5.96
C LEU A 11 1.84 16.19 6.25
N SER A 12 2.66 16.24 5.20
CA SER A 12 4.10 16.45 5.29
C SER A 12 4.48 17.74 6.01
N ALA A 13 3.77 18.83 5.71
CA ALA A 13 3.98 20.11 6.39
C ALA A 13 3.52 20.10 7.87
N ALA A 14 2.51 19.30 8.19
CA ALA A 14 1.96 19.22 9.55
C ALA A 14 2.76 18.31 10.49
N MET A 15 3.52 17.35 9.96
CA MET A 15 4.30 16.38 10.74
C MET A 15 5.77 16.33 10.30
N PRO A 16 6.52 17.45 10.38
CA PRO A 16 7.91 17.47 9.95
C PRO A 16 8.79 16.56 10.81
N GLY A 17 9.74 15.87 10.18
CA GLY A 17 10.77 15.09 10.88
C GLY A 17 10.33 13.71 11.38
N ALA A 18 9.08 13.31 11.18
CA ALA A 18 8.56 12.01 11.56
C ALA A 18 8.26 11.15 10.33
N THR A 19 8.84 9.95 10.23
CA THR A 19 8.42 9.01 9.18
C THR A 19 7.04 8.45 9.50
N LEU A 20 6.11 8.54 8.55
CA LEU A 20 4.73 8.08 8.72
C LEU A 20 4.51 6.79 7.94
N ALA A 21 3.88 5.79 8.57
CA ALA A 21 3.41 4.58 7.91
C ALA A 21 1.88 4.51 8.01
N VAL A 22 1.21 4.44 6.86
CA VAL A 22 -0.26 4.39 6.77
C VAL A 22 -0.66 3.13 6.03
N VAL A 23 -1.52 2.31 6.64
CA VAL A 23 -1.84 0.96 6.16
C VAL A 23 -3.22 0.91 5.51
N SER A 24 -3.38 0.09 4.47
CA SER A 24 -4.67 -0.08 3.80
C SER A 24 -5.62 -1.01 4.55
N GLY A 25 -5.08 -2.00 5.28
CA GLY A 25 -5.84 -2.99 6.04
C GLY A 25 -6.21 -4.24 5.22
N TYR A 26 -7.12 -5.04 5.78
CA TYR A 26 -7.65 -6.28 5.21
C TYR A 26 -9.14 -6.39 5.48
N ALA A 27 -9.89 -7.09 4.62
CA ALA A 27 -11.29 -7.36 4.84
C ALA A 27 -11.48 -8.26 6.08
N PRO A 28 -12.34 -7.87 7.03
CA PRO A 28 -12.63 -8.72 8.18
C PRO A 28 -13.32 -10.01 7.76
N THR A 29 -13.06 -11.09 8.50
CA THR A 29 -13.83 -12.34 8.36
C THR A 29 -15.29 -12.12 8.71
N ARG A 30 -16.18 -12.56 7.82
CA ARG A 30 -17.63 -12.56 8.03
C ARG A 30 -18.08 -13.86 8.70
N ASN A 31 -17.67 -14.99 8.13
CA ASN A 31 -17.94 -16.33 8.64
C ASN A 31 -16.99 -17.31 7.94
N ASP A 32 -16.26 -18.11 8.70
CA ASP A 32 -15.28 -19.08 8.20
C ASP A 32 -14.28 -18.47 7.17
N ASP A 33 -14.23 -19.00 5.96
CA ASP A 33 -13.39 -18.53 4.86
C ASP A 33 -14.00 -17.33 4.10
N CYS A 34 -15.24 -16.92 4.41
CA CYS A 34 -15.87 -15.77 3.78
C CYS A 34 -15.44 -14.45 4.44
N ARG A 35 -14.96 -13.49 3.65
CA ARG A 35 -14.67 -12.11 4.08
C ARG A 35 -15.82 -11.15 3.75
N TYR A 36 -15.86 -10.01 4.42
CA TYR A 36 -16.65 -8.87 3.95
C TYR A 36 -16.04 -8.28 2.66
N ALA A 37 -16.81 -7.43 1.96
CA ALA A 37 -16.23 -6.66 0.86
C ALA A 37 -15.13 -5.73 1.40
N PHE A 38 -13.96 -5.78 0.77
CA PHE A 38 -12.84 -4.95 1.20
C PHE A 38 -13.11 -3.46 0.95
N ARG A 39 -12.71 -2.65 1.91
CA ARG A 39 -12.62 -1.18 1.80
C ARG A 39 -11.39 -0.75 2.58
N ALA A 40 -10.44 -0.09 1.91
CA ALA A 40 -9.21 0.34 2.55
C ALA A 40 -9.46 1.44 3.59
N ASP A 41 -8.56 1.56 4.56
CA ASP A 41 -8.62 2.59 5.59
C ASP A 41 -8.80 4.01 5.01
N SER A 42 -9.54 4.86 5.74
CA SER A 42 -9.89 6.20 5.25
C SER A 42 -8.66 7.09 5.05
N ASP A 43 -7.70 7.04 5.97
CA ASP A 43 -6.50 7.87 5.91
C ASP A 43 -5.59 7.40 4.78
N PHE A 44 -5.50 6.07 4.60
CA PHE A 44 -4.79 5.48 3.46
C PHE A 44 -5.40 5.92 2.12
N VAL A 45 -6.72 5.81 1.96
CA VAL A 45 -7.41 6.23 0.73
C VAL A 45 -7.27 7.73 0.52
N TRP A 46 -7.32 8.54 1.57
CA TRP A 46 -7.14 9.99 1.47
C TRP A 46 -5.77 10.37 0.91
N LEU A 47 -4.71 9.61 1.28
CA LEU A 47 -3.33 9.87 0.87
C LEU A 47 -2.91 9.20 -0.46
N THR A 48 -3.64 8.19 -0.92
CA THR A 48 -3.25 7.36 -2.08
C THR A 48 -4.31 7.27 -3.16
N GLY A 49 -5.60 7.26 -2.79
CA GLY A 49 -6.71 6.89 -3.66
C GLY A 49 -6.78 5.39 -4.01
N VAL A 50 -5.97 4.55 -3.35
CA VAL A 50 -5.82 3.13 -3.66
C VAL A 50 -6.77 2.27 -2.83
N GLN A 51 -7.32 1.22 -3.44
CA GLN A 51 -8.22 0.24 -2.81
C GLN A 51 -7.65 -1.17 -2.98
N ILE A 52 -6.61 -1.50 -2.23
CA ILE A 52 -6.02 -2.85 -2.20
C ILE A 52 -5.66 -3.27 -0.77
N GLU A 53 -5.80 -4.56 -0.46
CA GLU A 53 -5.43 -5.11 0.84
C GLU A 53 -3.91 -5.12 1.04
N GLY A 54 -3.47 -5.09 2.29
CA GLY A 54 -2.08 -5.34 2.67
C GLY A 54 -1.06 -4.33 2.14
N ALA A 55 -1.49 -3.16 1.68
CA ALA A 55 -0.61 -2.10 1.22
C ALA A 55 -0.22 -1.15 2.35
N VAL A 56 0.97 -0.56 2.23
CA VAL A 56 1.52 0.38 3.20
C VAL A 56 2.11 1.58 2.47
N LEU A 57 1.58 2.77 2.70
CA LEU A 57 2.22 4.01 2.29
C LEU A 57 3.21 4.41 3.38
N VAL A 58 4.48 4.57 3.01
CA VAL A 58 5.50 5.16 3.87
C VAL A 58 5.82 6.56 3.35
N MET A 59 5.70 7.55 4.21
CA MET A 59 6.22 8.90 3.98
C MET A 59 7.50 9.04 4.80
N HIS A 60 8.65 8.88 4.16
CA HIS A 60 9.97 8.97 4.82
C HIS A 60 10.29 10.42 5.11
N ALA A 61 10.61 10.74 6.37
CA ALA A 61 11.03 12.08 6.73
C ALA A 61 12.34 12.45 6.04
N VAL A 62 12.35 13.60 5.38
CA VAL A 62 13.54 14.20 4.75
C VAL A 62 13.61 15.69 5.11
N PRO A 63 14.78 16.35 5.00
CA PRO A 63 14.85 17.79 5.18
C PRO A 63 13.82 18.51 4.28
N GLY A 64 12.89 19.24 4.90
CA GLY A 64 11.86 20.00 4.19
C GLY A 64 10.57 19.24 3.85
N GLY A 65 10.41 17.97 4.22
CA GLY A 65 9.15 17.25 4.01
C GLY A 65 9.28 15.73 4.06
N HIS A 66 8.64 15.07 3.10
CA HIS A 66 8.67 13.61 2.98
C HIS A 66 8.83 13.11 1.54
N ASP A 67 9.55 12.02 1.40
CA ASP A 67 9.53 11.18 0.20
C ASP A 67 8.52 10.03 0.40
N ALA A 68 7.55 9.92 -0.50
CA ALA A 68 6.48 8.92 -0.40
C ALA A 68 6.83 7.66 -1.20
N VAL A 69 6.70 6.48 -0.58
CA VAL A 69 6.86 5.16 -1.20
C VAL A 69 5.65 4.31 -0.84
N LEU A 70 5.04 3.66 -1.82
CA LEU A 70 3.93 2.74 -1.60
C LEU A 70 4.40 1.30 -1.72
N HIS A 71 4.11 0.48 -0.71
CA HIS A 71 4.32 -0.96 -0.75
C HIS A 71 3.01 -1.65 -1.08
N VAL A 72 2.98 -2.44 -2.15
CA VAL A 72 1.76 -3.12 -2.63
C VAL A 72 2.06 -4.58 -2.89
N PRO A 73 1.23 -5.53 -2.41
CA PRO A 73 1.35 -6.93 -2.75
C PRO A 73 1.34 -7.15 -4.27
N ALA A 74 2.31 -7.91 -4.78
CA ALA A 74 2.31 -8.27 -6.19
C ALA A 74 1.20 -9.29 -6.49
N PRO A 75 0.48 -9.16 -7.61
CA PRO A 75 -0.45 -10.19 -8.06
C PRO A 75 0.25 -11.53 -8.27
N ALA A 76 -0.46 -12.61 -7.97
CA ALA A 76 0.02 -13.96 -8.25
C ALA A 76 -0.43 -14.40 -9.65
N HIS A 77 0.43 -14.19 -10.66
CA HIS A 77 0.20 -14.53 -12.07
C HIS A 77 0.42 -16.03 -12.38
N PRO A 78 -0.05 -16.54 -13.54
CA PRO A 78 0.30 -17.88 -14.01
C PRO A 78 1.81 -18.16 -13.97
N GLY A 79 2.20 -19.21 -13.25
CA GLY A 79 3.60 -19.57 -13.00
C GLY A 79 4.06 -19.34 -11.56
N ASP A 80 3.35 -18.51 -10.79
CA ASP A 80 3.47 -18.44 -9.32
C ASP A 80 2.59 -19.53 -8.69
N PRO A 81 3.08 -20.38 -7.76
CA PRO A 81 2.24 -21.34 -7.05
C PRO A 81 0.99 -20.72 -6.39
N ARG A 82 1.10 -19.47 -5.91
CA ARG A 82 -0.01 -18.72 -5.30
C ARG A 82 -1.16 -18.45 -6.28
N PHE A 83 -0.91 -18.49 -7.59
CA PHE A 83 -1.93 -18.27 -8.62
C PHE A 83 -3.18 -19.13 -8.40
N TYR A 84 -2.99 -20.40 -8.00
CA TYR A 84 -4.08 -21.33 -7.71
C TYR A 84 -4.19 -21.70 -6.23
N SER A 85 -3.10 -21.64 -5.46
CA SER A 85 -3.09 -22.10 -4.06
C SER A 85 -3.63 -21.09 -3.07
N ASP A 86 -3.74 -19.81 -3.47
CA ASP A 86 -4.25 -18.74 -2.64
C ASP A 86 -5.65 -18.33 -3.14
N ALA A 87 -6.68 -18.76 -2.44
CA ALA A 87 -8.07 -18.47 -2.81
C ALA A 87 -8.46 -17.00 -2.53
N ASP A 88 -7.74 -16.32 -1.64
CA ASP A 88 -8.03 -14.94 -1.23
C ASP A 88 -7.33 -13.93 -2.16
N HIS A 89 -6.16 -14.27 -2.74
CA HIS A 89 -5.35 -13.33 -3.53
C HIS A 89 -4.84 -13.87 -4.89
N GLY A 90 -5.06 -15.14 -5.22
CA GLY A 90 -4.63 -15.74 -6.49
C GLY A 90 -5.47 -15.28 -7.68
N GLU A 91 -4.85 -14.82 -8.78
CA GLU A 91 -5.59 -14.26 -9.92
C GLU A 91 -6.53 -15.26 -10.61
N LEU A 92 -6.30 -16.58 -10.43
CA LEU A 92 -7.24 -17.60 -10.88
C LEU A 92 -8.63 -17.43 -10.25
N TRP A 93 -8.66 -16.99 -8.98
CA TRP A 93 -9.86 -16.90 -8.16
C TRP A 93 -10.43 -15.48 -8.13
N VAL A 94 -9.58 -14.47 -7.96
CA VAL A 94 -10.01 -13.08 -7.75
C VAL A 94 -9.88 -12.18 -8.98
N GLY A 95 -9.35 -12.73 -10.08
CA GLY A 95 -9.10 -11.99 -11.32
C GLY A 95 -7.79 -11.19 -11.29
N PRO A 96 -7.45 -10.55 -12.42
CA PRO A 96 -6.17 -9.86 -12.57
C PRO A 96 -6.10 -8.59 -11.72
N ALA A 97 -4.93 -8.32 -11.13
CA ALA A 97 -4.64 -7.10 -10.40
C ALA A 97 -3.46 -6.33 -11.01
N PRO A 98 -3.39 -4.99 -10.84
CA PRO A 98 -2.31 -4.20 -11.42
C PRO A 98 -0.96 -4.56 -10.80
N ALA A 99 0.08 -4.62 -11.64
CA ALA A 99 1.44 -4.82 -11.18
C ALA A 99 1.98 -3.55 -10.50
N PRO A 100 3.04 -3.64 -9.67
CA PRO A 100 3.67 -2.47 -9.04
C PRO A 100 4.04 -1.34 -10.02
N ALA A 101 4.46 -1.69 -11.24
CA ALA A 101 4.79 -0.71 -12.28
C ALA A 101 3.56 0.08 -12.75
N ASP A 102 2.39 -0.55 -12.84
CA ASP A 102 1.13 0.09 -13.23
C ASP A 102 0.72 1.11 -12.15
N TRP A 103 0.80 0.71 -10.88
CA TRP A 103 0.55 1.60 -9.74
C TRP A 103 1.50 2.80 -9.76
N GLN A 104 2.79 2.57 -9.98
CA GLN A 104 3.78 3.64 -10.04
C GLN A 104 3.48 4.62 -11.18
N GLY A 105 3.12 4.11 -12.36
CA GLY A 105 2.77 4.94 -13.52
C GLY A 105 1.56 5.83 -13.27
N VAL A 106 0.54 5.33 -12.56
CA VAL A 106 -0.67 6.10 -12.25
C VAL A 106 -0.44 7.06 -11.08
N LEU A 107 0.25 6.63 -10.03
CA LEU A 107 0.35 7.40 -8.77
C LEU A 107 1.48 8.44 -8.78
N GLY A 108 2.49 8.27 -9.64
CA GLY A 108 3.65 9.16 -9.72
C GLY A 108 4.56 9.10 -8.49
N ILE A 109 4.47 8.05 -7.68
CA ILE A 109 5.35 7.77 -6.54
C ILE A 109 5.96 6.38 -6.69
N PRO A 110 7.17 6.14 -6.14
CA PRO A 110 7.75 4.80 -6.12
C PRO A 110 6.81 3.76 -5.54
N VAL A 111 6.71 2.61 -6.21
CA VAL A 111 5.96 1.44 -5.72
C VAL A 111 6.89 0.26 -5.57
N ARG A 112 6.84 -0.42 -4.43
CA ARG A 112 7.74 -1.52 -4.05
C ARG A 112 6.96 -2.73 -3.54
N ASP A 113 7.64 -3.87 -3.56
CA ASP A 113 7.15 -5.09 -2.93
C ASP A 113 7.07 -4.93 -1.39
N PRO A 114 6.09 -5.54 -0.69
CA PRO A 114 5.99 -5.47 0.77
C PRO A 114 7.19 -6.07 1.52
N GLY A 115 7.92 -7.00 0.92
CA GLY A 115 9.17 -7.52 1.47
C GLY A 115 10.28 -6.46 1.58
N ARG A 116 10.13 -5.30 0.94
CA ARG A 116 11.01 -4.14 1.12
C ARG A 116 10.63 -3.24 2.30
N LEU A 117 9.47 -3.44 2.91
CA LEU A 117 9.01 -2.59 4.02
C LEU A 117 9.95 -2.64 5.22
N ALA A 118 10.31 -3.84 5.69
CA ALA A 118 11.20 -4.00 6.83
C ALA A 118 12.58 -3.34 6.62
N PRO A 119 13.29 -3.57 5.50
CA PRO A 119 14.56 -2.86 5.26
C PRO A 119 14.38 -1.35 5.03
N ASP A 120 13.26 -0.90 4.44
CA ASP A 120 13.00 0.54 4.24
C ASP A 120 12.71 1.28 5.56
N LEU A 121 12.19 0.57 6.57
CA LEU A 121 11.99 1.10 7.92
C LEU A 121 13.18 0.84 8.86
N ALA A 122 14.22 0.14 8.40
CA ALA A 122 15.34 -0.22 9.25
C ALA A 122 16.09 1.02 9.74
N GLY A 123 16.36 1.08 11.05
CA GLY A 123 17.08 2.19 11.68
C GLY A 123 16.21 3.39 12.04
N LEU A 124 14.92 3.39 11.71
CA LEU A 124 13.96 4.27 12.36
C LEU A 124 13.88 3.88 13.84
N ARG A 125 13.96 4.88 14.71
CA ARG A 125 13.71 4.70 16.15
C ARG A 125 12.27 5.11 16.41
N ASP A 126 11.58 4.34 17.24
CA ASP A 126 10.28 4.76 17.77
C ASP A 126 10.46 6.13 18.44
N VAL A 127 9.61 7.09 18.05
CA VAL A 127 9.59 8.45 18.59
C VAL A 127 8.51 8.55 19.66
#